data_AF-A0A941KF95-F1
#
_entry.id   AF-A0A941KF95-F1
#
_cell.length_a   1.000
_cell.length_b   1.000
_cell.length_c   1.000
_cell.angle_alpha   90.00
_cell.angle_beta   90.00
_cell.angle_gamma   90.00
#
_symmetry.space_group_name_H-M   'P 1'
#
loop_
_entity.id
_entity.type
_entity.pdbx_description
1 polymer ?
#
loop_
_entity_poly.entity_id
_entity_poly.type
_entity_poly.pdbx_seq_one_letter_code
_entity_poly.pdbx_strand_id
1 'polypeptide(L)'
;MDPVTFALGAKAVGGAASAFSVLGEAKAEKQNSEINAYIGRTRAMQTDTTSRQNLGSELGSIRAALGANGEVPGVGSFEVMQELRDTRNRERRIEFGNEMQSVYDHRRKGANAMKLGRLGFAAQLAKAAPSMFDLYQSVGG
;
A
#
# COMPACT_ATOMS: atom_id res chain seq x y z
N MET A 1 -48.75 17.68 2.69
CA MET A 1 -47.70 16.65 2.67
C MET A 1 -47.73 15.98 4.03
N ASP A 2 -48.09 14.70 4.07
CA ASP A 2 -48.23 13.98 5.34
C ASP A 2 -46.88 13.86 6.06
N PRO A 3 -46.85 13.98 7.41
CA PRO A 3 -45.64 13.84 8.21
C PRO A 3 -44.99 12.45 8.05
N VAL A 4 -45.80 11.44 7.68
CA VAL A 4 -45.33 10.08 7.37
C VAL A 4 -44.50 10.07 6.09
N THR A 5 -44.91 10.78 5.03
CA THR A 5 -44.18 10.87 3.75
C THR A 5 -42.85 11.61 3.90
N PHE A 6 -42.82 12.66 4.73
CA PHE A 6 -41.57 13.41 5.02
C PHE A 6 -40.59 12.59 5.84
N ALA A 7 -41.06 11.85 6.85
CA ALA A 7 -40.23 10.93 7.63
C ALA A 7 -39.69 9.75 6.79
N LEU A 8 -40.48 9.26 5.83
CA LEU A 8 -40.07 8.20 4.88
C LEU A 8 -39.02 8.71 3.89
N GLY A 9 -39.23 9.91 3.31
CA GLY A 9 -38.26 10.54 2.42
C GLY A 9 -36.93 10.82 3.11
N ALA A 10 -36.96 11.29 4.36
CA ALA A 10 -35.76 11.49 5.16
C ALA A 10 -35.01 10.17 5.48
N LYS A 11 -35.72 9.07 5.72
CA LYS A 11 -35.11 7.74 5.93
C LYS A 11 -34.50 7.15 4.66
N ALA A 12 -35.18 7.28 3.52
CA ALA A 12 -34.67 6.81 2.22
C ALA A 12 -33.44 7.62 1.78
N VAL A 13 -33.48 8.94 1.93
CA VAL A 13 -32.34 9.83 1.64
C VAL A 13 -31.19 9.59 2.63
N GLY A 14 -31.48 9.40 3.92
CA GLY A 14 -30.47 9.08 4.93
C GLY A 14 -29.80 7.71 4.72
N GLY A 15 -30.57 6.69 4.29
CA GLY A 15 -30.06 5.36 3.95
C GLY A 15 -29.19 5.34 2.70
N ALA A 16 -29.55 6.12 1.68
CA ALA A 16 -28.71 6.28 0.49
C ALA A 16 -27.43 7.08 0.79
N ALA A 17 -27.55 8.20 1.52
CA ALA A 17 -26.41 9.03 1.89
C ALA A 17 -25.38 8.28 2.77
N SER A 18 -25.86 7.50 3.74
CA SER A 18 -24.99 6.65 4.57
C SER A 18 -24.33 5.51 3.77
N ALA A 19 -25.01 4.97 2.76
CA ALA A 19 -24.41 3.94 1.92
C ALA A 19 -23.28 4.53 1.05
N PHE A 20 -23.51 5.70 0.44
CA PHE A 20 -22.49 6.39 -0.36
C PHE A 20 -21.32 6.90 0.49
N SER A 21 -21.55 7.30 1.74
CA SER A 21 -20.46 7.74 2.62
C SER A 21 -19.49 6.61 2.94
N VAL A 22 -19.97 5.40 3.24
CA VAL A 22 -19.13 4.22 3.51
C VAL A 22 -18.28 3.83 2.29
N LEU A 23 -18.84 3.96 1.09
CA LEU A 23 -18.11 3.68 -0.15
C LEU A 23 -17.08 4.77 -0.48
N GLY A 24 -17.40 6.03 -0.14
CA GLY A 24 -16.49 7.17 -0.24
C GLY A 24 -15.29 7.06 0.70
N GLU A 25 -15.53 6.73 1.96
CA GLU A 25 -14.48 6.48 2.97
C GLU A 25 -13.55 5.35 2.54
N ALA A 26 -14.11 4.22 2.10
CA ALA A 26 -13.32 3.08 1.60
C ALA A 26 -12.48 3.43 0.36
N LYS A 27 -12.99 4.31 -0.51
CA LYS A 27 -12.24 4.79 -1.68
C LYS A 27 -11.09 5.73 -1.28
N ALA A 28 -11.32 6.62 -0.32
CA ALA A 28 -10.28 7.49 0.23
C ALA A 28 -9.18 6.67 0.93
N GLU A 29 -9.56 5.66 1.71
CA GLU A 29 -8.62 4.77 2.39
C GLU A 29 -7.80 3.92 1.41
N LYS A 30 -8.43 3.48 0.31
CA LYS A 30 -7.72 2.84 -0.79
C LYS A 30 -6.70 3.78 -1.44
N GLN A 31 -7.07 5.02 -1.75
CA GLN A 31 -6.16 6.00 -2.35
C GLN A 31 -4.98 6.31 -1.42
N ASN A 32 -5.23 6.52 -0.13
CA ASN A 32 -4.18 6.72 0.86
C ASN A 32 -3.25 5.50 0.94
N SER A 33 -3.80 4.30 0.86
CA SER A 33 -3.01 3.06 0.83
C SER A 33 -2.15 2.93 -0.43
N GLU A 34 -2.66 3.35 -1.59
CA GLU A 34 -1.88 3.38 -2.85
C GLU A 34 -0.76 4.43 -2.81
N ILE A 35 -1.00 5.61 -2.22
CA ILE A 35 0.02 6.63 -1.99
C ILE A 35 1.13 6.09 -1.07
N ASN A 36 0.76 5.44 0.03
CA ASN A 36 1.73 4.83 0.94
C ASN A 36 2.53 3.71 0.26
N ALA A 37 1.87 2.90 -0.58
CA ALA A 37 2.55 1.89 -1.40
C ALA A 37 3.54 2.52 -2.40
N TYR A 38 3.19 3.65 -3.01
CA TYR A 38 4.08 4.39 -3.93
C TYR A 38 5.29 4.98 -3.20
N ILE A 39 5.07 5.61 -2.04
CA ILE A 39 6.14 6.15 -1.19
C ILE A 39 7.07 5.02 -0.73
N GLY A 40 6.51 3.90 -0.27
CA GLY A 40 7.29 2.72 0.15
C GLY A 40 8.15 2.17 -0.98
N ARG A 41 7.59 2.04 -2.19
CA ARG A 41 8.36 1.63 -3.38
C ARG A 41 9.49 2.62 -3.70
N THR A 42 9.23 3.91 -3.53
CA THR A 42 10.23 4.96 -3.78
C THR A 42 11.37 4.88 -2.78
N ARG A 43 11.09 4.66 -1.49
CA ARG A 43 12.12 4.39 -0.48
C ARG A 43 12.94 3.16 -0.85
N ALA A 44 12.29 2.07 -1.28
CA ALA A 44 12.99 0.83 -1.63
C ALA A 44 13.97 1.04 -2.79
N MET A 45 13.60 1.85 -3.78
CA MET A 45 14.49 2.23 -4.89
C MET A 45 15.63 3.14 -4.44
N GLN A 46 15.37 4.06 -3.51
CA GLN A 46 16.41 4.93 -2.93
C GLN A 46 17.40 4.13 -2.11
N THR A 47 16.93 3.25 -1.23
CA THR A 47 17.78 2.33 -0.44
C THR A 47 18.65 1.45 -1.34
N ASP A 48 18.08 0.83 -2.39
CA ASP A 48 18.87 0.03 -3.35
C ASP A 48 19.97 0.86 -4.03
N THR A 49 19.66 2.10 -4.40
CA THR A 49 20.61 3.02 -5.04
C THR A 49 21.73 3.42 -4.09
N THR A 50 21.41 3.82 -2.86
CA THR A 50 22.40 4.17 -1.83
C THR A 50 23.30 2.99 -1.50
N SER A 51 22.74 1.78 -1.35
CA SER A 51 23.51 0.57 -1.07
C SER A 51 24.49 0.21 -2.20
N ARG A 52 24.13 0.47 -3.46
CA ARG A 52 25.07 0.31 -4.61
C ARG A 52 26.20 1.34 -4.57
N GLN A 53 25.89 2.59 -4.23
CA GLN A 53 26.90 3.65 -4.12
C GLN A 53 27.88 3.36 -2.99
N ASN A 54 27.37 2.93 -1.83
CA ASN A 54 28.19 2.55 -0.67
C ASN A 54 29.12 1.37 -0.99
N LEU A 55 28.61 0.31 -1.64
CA LEU A 55 29.44 -0.82 -2.07
C LEU A 55 30.54 -0.37 -3.04
N GLY A 56 30.24 0.53 -3.97
CA GLY A 56 31.24 1.10 -4.88
C GLY A 56 32.34 1.87 -4.13
N SER A 57 31.95 2.64 -3.11
CA SER A 57 32.88 3.38 -2.25
C SER A 57 33.75 2.46 -1.40
N GLU A 58 33.17 1.44 -0.76
CA GLU A 58 33.89 0.43 0.04
C GLU A 58 34.90 -0.34 -0.80
N LEU A 59 34.53 -0.80 -1.99
CA LEU A 59 35.45 -1.49 -2.89
C LEU A 59 36.56 -0.55 -3.41
N GLY A 60 36.21 0.72 -3.66
CA GLY A 60 37.17 1.74 -4.06
C GLY A 60 38.18 2.04 -2.96
N SER A 61 37.73 2.14 -1.71
CA SER A 61 38.60 2.40 -0.56
C SER A 61 39.50 1.20 -0.24
N ILE A 62 38.98 -0.04 -0.32
CA ILE A 62 39.78 -1.27 -0.17
C ILE A 62 40.85 -1.31 -1.26
N ARG A 63 40.49 -1.06 -2.52
CA ARG A 63 41.45 -1.02 -3.62
C ARG A 63 42.52 0.06 -3.42
N ALA A 64 42.13 1.24 -2.96
CA ALA A 64 43.06 2.33 -2.67
C ALA A 64 44.00 1.99 -1.50
N ALA A 65 43.49 1.36 -0.44
CA ALA A 65 44.29 0.91 0.71
C ALA A 65 45.31 -0.16 0.32
N LEU A 66 44.91 -1.15 -0.49
CA LEU A 66 45.81 -2.17 -1.03
C LEU A 66 46.92 -1.54 -1.89
N GLY A 67 46.55 -0.60 -2.77
CA GLY A 67 47.52 0.13 -3.60
C GLY A 67 48.48 1.01 -2.79
N ALA A 68 48.00 1.63 -1.71
CA ALA A 68 48.82 2.46 -0.83
C ALA A 68 49.83 1.65 -0.01
N ASN A 69 49.50 0.39 0.31
CA ASN A 69 50.40 -0.54 1.01
C ASN A 69 51.41 -1.24 0.07
N GLY A 70 51.41 -0.91 -1.23
CA GLY A 70 52.31 -1.55 -2.21
C GLY A 70 51.94 -2.99 -2.54
N GLU A 71 50.79 -3.49 -2.05
CA GLU A 71 50.29 -4.81 -2.36
C GLU A 71 49.66 -4.80 -3.76
N VAL A 72 50.25 -5.56 -4.69
CA VAL A 72 49.60 -5.84 -5.98
C VAL A 72 48.35 -6.67 -5.67
N PRO A 73 47.14 -6.25 -6.11
CA PRO A 73 45.92 -7.01 -5.84
C PRO A 73 46.07 -8.46 -6.33
N GLY A 74 46.13 -9.39 -5.38
CA GLY A 74 46.30 -10.81 -5.62
C GLY A 74 44.96 -11.55 -5.60
N VAL A 75 45.01 -12.88 -5.74
CA VAL A 75 43.82 -13.76 -5.74
C VAL A 75 43.03 -13.62 -4.43
N GLY A 76 43.70 -13.55 -3.28
CA GLY A 76 43.05 -13.40 -1.97
C GLY A 76 42.35 -12.04 -1.78
N SER A 77 42.92 -10.95 -2.30
CA SER A 77 42.25 -9.63 -2.27
C SER A 77 41.02 -9.58 -3.18
N PHE A 78 41.05 -10.33 -4.28
CA PHE A 78 39.91 -10.51 -5.16
C PHE A 78 38.78 -11.31 -4.52
N GLU A 79 39.10 -12.41 -3.82
CA GLU A 79 38.11 -13.21 -3.07
C GLU A 79 37.41 -12.37 -2.00
N VAL A 80 38.15 -11.58 -1.21
CA VAL A 80 37.57 -10.70 -0.18
C VAL A 80 36.64 -9.65 -0.80
N MET A 81 37.04 -9.04 -1.92
CA MET A 81 36.17 -8.09 -2.64
C MET A 81 34.92 -8.76 -3.22
N GLN A 82 35.02 -10.03 -3.63
CA GLN A 82 33.91 -10.79 -4.19
C GLN A 82 32.94 -11.24 -3.09
N GLU A 83 33.44 -11.73 -1.97
CA GLU A 83 32.64 -12.07 -0.78
C GLU A 83 31.91 -10.85 -0.22
N LEU A 84 32.58 -9.68 -0.17
CA LEU A 84 31.95 -8.42 0.23
C LEU A 84 30.80 -8.05 -0.72
N ARG A 85 31.00 -8.19 -2.04
CA ARG A 85 29.93 -7.96 -3.03
C ARG A 85 28.77 -8.90 -2.82
N ASP A 86 29.01 -10.19 -2.62
CA ASP A 86 27.95 -11.19 -2.48
C ASP A 86 27.14 -10.97 -1.19
N THR A 87 27.83 -10.68 -0.08
CA THR A 87 27.22 -10.35 1.20
C THR A 87 26.36 -9.09 1.09
N ARG A 88 26.91 -7.99 0.58
CA ARG A 88 26.16 -6.72 0.39
C ARG A 88 25.00 -6.88 -0.60
N ASN A 89 25.17 -7.66 -1.66
CA ASN A 89 24.09 -7.96 -2.61
C ASN A 89 22.97 -8.80 -1.98
N ARG A 90 23.30 -9.66 -1.01
CA ARG A 90 22.31 -10.43 -0.23
C ARG A 90 21.56 -9.51 0.73
N GLU A 91 22.26 -8.69 1.50
CA GLU A 91 21.67 -7.70 2.41
C GLU A 91 20.71 -6.78 1.66
N ARG A 92 21.15 -6.23 0.53
CA ARG A 92 20.33 -5.36 -0.33
C ARG A 92 19.04 -6.03 -0.80
N ARG A 93 19.11 -7.31 -1.19
CA ARG A 93 17.93 -8.07 -1.63
C ARG A 93 16.95 -8.30 -0.48
N ILE A 94 17.46 -8.56 0.72
CA ILE A 94 16.63 -8.73 1.93
C ILE A 94 15.96 -7.40 2.28
N GLU A 95 16.70 -6.30 2.30
CA GLU A 95 16.19 -4.97 2.63
C GLU A 95 15.14 -4.50 1.62
N PHE A 96 15.43 -4.61 0.32
CA PHE A 96 14.46 -4.34 -0.74
C PHE A 96 13.22 -5.24 -0.63
N GLY A 97 13.42 -6.52 -0.31
CA GLY A 97 12.33 -7.48 -0.09
C GLY A 97 11.41 -7.06 1.07
N ASN A 98 12.00 -6.68 2.21
CA ASN A 98 11.27 -6.21 3.39
C ASN A 98 10.47 -4.93 3.10
N GLU A 99 11.08 -3.97 2.41
CA GLU A 99 10.38 -2.75 2.00
C GLU A 99 9.25 -3.05 1.00
N MET A 100 9.49 -3.93 0.03
CA MET A 100 8.44 -4.35 -0.90
C MET A 100 7.31 -5.12 -0.21
N GLN A 101 7.58 -5.89 0.83
CA GLN A 101 6.55 -6.54 1.64
C GLN A 101 5.61 -5.50 2.27
N SER A 102 6.15 -4.39 2.79
CA SER A 102 5.32 -3.28 3.29
C SER A 102 4.43 -2.66 2.20
N VAL A 103 4.94 -2.55 0.97
CA VAL A 103 4.19 -2.08 -0.21
C VAL A 103 3.04 -3.04 -0.55
N TYR A 104 3.28 -4.35 -0.49
CA TYR A 104 2.25 -5.36 -0.69
C TYR A 104 1.18 -5.28 0.40
N ASP A 105 1.55 -5.10 1.65
CA ASP A 105 0.61 -4.96 2.77
C ASP A 105 -0.28 -3.74 2.61
N HIS A 106 0.28 -2.59 2.20
CA HIS A 106 -0.51 -1.39 1.90
C HIS A 106 -1.50 -1.62 0.76
N ARG A 107 -1.07 -2.25 -0.34
CA ARG A 107 -1.99 -2.60 -1.45
C ARG A 107 -3.11 -3.53 -0.99
N ARG A 108 -2.78 -4.52 -0.15
CA ARG A 108 -3.73 -5.49 0.38
C ARG A 108 -4.73 -4.83 1.34
N LYS A 109 -4.29 -3.90 2.18
CA LYS A 109 -5.15 -3.06 3.03
C LYS A 109 -6.14 -2.25 2.19
N GLY A 110 -5.68 -1.56 1.15
CA GLY A 110 -6.57 -0.80 0.26
C GLY A 110 -7.59 -1.68 -0.49
N ALA A 111 -7.19 -2.87 -0.94
CA ALA A 111 -8.10 -3.83 -1.57
C ALA A 111 -9.16 -4.36 -0.58
N ASN A 112 -8.75 -4.67 0.65
CA ASN A 112 -9.65 -5.11 1.70
C ASN A 112 -10.62 -4.01 2.14
N ALA A 113 -10.16 -2.77 2.29
CA ALA A 113 -10.99 -1.61 2.60
C ALA A 113 -12.07 -1.41 1.53
N MET A 114 -11.71 -1.48 0.24
CA MET A 114 -12.70 -1.39 -0.84
C MET A 114 -13.71 -2.54 -0.81
N LYS A 115 -13.26 -3.77 -0.52
CA LYS A 115 -14.15 -4.94 -0.42
C LYS A 115 -15.13 -4.78 0.75
N LEU A 116 -14.66 -4.32 1.90
CA LEU A 116 -15.50 -4.03 3.07
C LEU A 116 -16.47 -2.88 2.80
N GLY A 117 -16.02 -1.79 2.17
CA GLY A 117 -16.89 -0.67 1.81
C GLY A 117 -17.99 -1.08 0.82
N ARG A 118 -17.68 -1.93 -0.16
CA ARG A 118 -18.69 -2.48 -1.09
C ARG A 118 -19.69 -3.39 -0.39
N LEU A 119 -19.23 -4.25 0.52
CA LEU A 119 -20.11 -5.11 1.32
C LEU A 119 -20.98 -4.28 2.27
N GLY A 120 -20.42 -3.26 2.91
CA GLY A 120 -21.14 -2.31 3.75
C GLY A 120 -22.21 -1.54 2.98
N PHE A 121 -21.88 -1.06 1.78
CA PHE A 121 -22.82 -0.44 0.85
C PHE A 121 -23.97 -1.40 0.49
N ALA A 122 -23.65 -2.62 0.06
CA ALA A 122 -24.66 -3.62 -0.30
C ALA A 122 -25.56 -3.99 0.90
N ALA A 123 -24.97 -4.13 2.09
CA ALA A 123 -25.71 -4.42 3.32
C ALA A 123 -26.63 -3.26 3.73
N GLN A 124 -26.19 -2.00 3.57
CA GLN A 124 -27.03 -0.84 3.85
C GLN A 124 -28.17 -0.70 2.82
N LEU A 125 -27.90 -0.96 1.55
CA LEU A 125 -28.95 -1.05 0.51
C LEU A 125 -29.96 -2.16 0.81
N ALA A 126 -29.50 -3.34 1.21
CA ALA A 126 -30.37 -4.45 1.58
C ALA A 126 -31.21 -4.13 2.82
N LYS A 127 -30.66 -3.40 3.81
CA LYS A 127 -31.43 -2.89 4.95
C LYS A 127 -32.45 -1.82 4.57
N ALA A 128 -32.17 -1.03 3.54
CA ALA A 128 -33.12 -0.06 2.99
C ALA A 128 -34.19 -0.71 2.11
N ALA A 129 -33.96 -1.91 1.57
CA ALA A 129 -34.89 -2.57 0.65
C ALA A 129 -36.30 -2.83 1.22
N PRO A 130 -36.49 -3.34 2.47
CA PRO A 130 -37.83 -3.47 3.06
C PRO A 130 -38.54 -2.13 3.17
N SER A 131 -37.83 -1.07 3.58
CA SER A 131 -38.40 0.27 3.69
C SER A 131 -38.84 0.86 2.34
N MET A 132 -38.19 0.45 1.23
CA MET A 132 -38.55 0.85 -0.13
C MET A 132 -39.76 0.07 -0.67
N PHE A 133 -39.93 -1.20 -0.28
CA PHE A 133 -41.10 -2.01 -0.64
C PHE A 133 -42.37 -1.52 0.07
N ASP A 134 -42.29 -1.16 1.35
CA ASP A 134 -43.40 -0.53 2.09
C ASP A 134 -43.78 0.84 1.48
N LEU A 135 -42.79 1.59 0.98
CA LEU A 135 -42.99 2.82 0.21
C LEU A 135 -43.75 2.58 -1.10
N TYR A 136 -43.42 1.51 -1.82
CA TYR A 136 -44.08 1.18 -3.10
C TYR A 136 -45.53 0.71 -2.90
N GLN A 137 -45.79 -0.07 -1.85
CA GLN A 137 -47.15 -0.48 -1.49
C GLN A 137 -48.03 0.68 -0.98
N SER A 138 -47.47 1.63 -0.23
CA SER A 138 -48.23 2.78 0.31
C SER A 138 -48.49 3.90 -0.69
N VAL A 139 -47.77 3.95 -1.82
CA VAL A 139 -47.97 4.92 -2.90
C VAL A 139 -48.75 4.33 -4.09
N GLY A 140 -48.81 3.01 -4.20
CA GLY A 140 -49.43 2.28 -5.32
C GLY A 140 -50.81 1.65 -5.07
N GLY A 141 -51.48 1.99 -3.96
CA GLY A 141 -52.86 1.59 -3.65
C GLY A 141 -53.68 2.79 -3.18
#